data_AF-A0A3D1RFJ3-F1
#
_entry.id   AF-A0A3D1RFJ3-F1
#
_cell.length_a   1.000
_cell.length_b   1.000
_cell.length_c   1.000
_cell.angle_alpha   90.00
_cell.angle_beta   90.00
_cell.angle_gamma   90.00
#
_symmetry.space_group_name_H-M   'P 1'
#
loop_
_entity.id
_entity.type
_entity.pdbx_description
1 polymer ?
#
loop_
_entity_poly.entity_id
_entity_poly.type
_entity_poly.pdbx_seq_one_letter_code
_entity_poly.pdbx_strand_id
1 'polypeptide(L)'
;MTDFPDFPNGFASWQRTHFEVVEVLCYLRGLEESKQPETITNISDKSATEELYNLALHLTNKFETLHEFEKPQRNLFDEIEDFVLTEIKAMKSKSSFPGADSKG
;
A
#
# COMPACT_ATOMS: atom_id res chain seq x y z
N MET A 1 -11.81 7.43 -9.41
CA MET A 1 -12.74 7.35 -8.27
C MET A 1 -11.89 7.62 -7.06
N THR A 2 -12.19 8.66 -6.30
CA THR A 2 -11.49 8.93 -5.05
C THR A 2 -12.09 7.96 -4.04
N ASP A 3 -11.32 6.98 -3.60
CA ASP A 3 -11.74 6.11 -2.49
C ASP A 3 -11.82 6.98 -1.23
N PHE A 4 -12.82 6.75 -0.38
CA PHE A 4 -12.93 7.43 0.91
C PHE A 4 -12.41 6.49 2.01
N PRO A 5 -11.84 7.02 3.10
CA PRO A 5 -11.49 6.18 4.25
C PRO A 5 -12.73 5.46 4.79
N ASP A 6 -12.64 4.15 4.91
CA ASP A 6 -13.65 3.32 5.58
C ASP A 6 -13.16 3.03 7.00
N PHE A 7 -14.01 3.21 8.01
CA PHE A 7 -13.62 3.05 9.41
C PHE A 7 -14.32 1.84 10.08
N PRO A 8 -14.20 0.61 9.55
CA PRO A 8 -14.92 -0.55 10.09
C PRO A 8 -14.51 -0.84 11.55
N ASN A 9 -13.25 -0.60 11.93
CA ASN A 9 -12.75 -0.71 13.30
C ASN A 9 -12.60 0.65 14.01
N GLY A 10 -13.19 1.71 13.44
CA GLY A 10 -13.11 3.08 13.95
C GLY A 10 -11.85 3.84 13.51
N PHE A 11 -11.94 5.18 13.58
CA PHE A 11 -10.91 6.10 13.09
C PHE A 11 -9.53 5.86 13.72
N ALA A 12 -9.47 5.58 15.03
CA ALA A 12 -8.19 5.38 15.71
C ALA A 12 -7.46 4.10 15.26
N SER A 13 -8.19 3.04 14.91
CA SER A 13 -7.60 1.83 14.29
C SER A 13 -7.08 2.16 12.91
N TRP A 14 -7.95 2.71 12.07
CA TRP A 14 -7.64 3.09 10.71
C TRP A 14 -6.41 4.01 10.63
N GLN A 15 -6.33 5.02 11.49
CA GLN A 15 -5.20 5.96 11.52
C GLN A 15 -3.88 5.26 11.83
N ARG A 16 -3.88 4.30 12.77
CA ARG A 16 -2.68 3.51 13.08
C ARG A 16 -2.30 2.62 11.91
N THR A 17 -3.25 1.87 11.37
CA THR A 17 -3.04 1.03 10.19
C THR A 17 -2.50 1.86 9.02
N HIS A 18 -3.09 3.02 8.76
CA HIS A 18 -2.65 3.91 7.68
C HIS A 18 -1.21 4.37 7.85
N PHE A 19 -0.83 4.75 9.08
CA PHE A 19 0.53 5.15 9.38
C PHE A 19 1.53 4.02 9.07
N GLU A 20 1.27 2.80 9.55
CA GLU A 20 2.15 1.66 9.31
C GLU A 20 2.20 1.28 7.81
N VAL A 21 1.07 1.32 7.10
CA VAL A 21 1.01 1.08 5.65
C VAL A 21 1.90 2.07 4.89
N VAL A 22 1.84 3.37 5.24
CA VAL A 22 2.67 4.40 4.61
C VAL A 22 4.16 4.14 4.87
N GLU A 23 4.54 3.81 6.10
CA GLU A 23 5.93 3.50 6.45
C GLU A 23 6.47 2.33 5.62
N VAL A 24 5.72 1.23 5.51
CA VAL A 24 6.10 0.07 4.68
C VAL A 24 6.25 0.46 3.21
N LEU A 25 5.30 1.21 2.64
CA LEU A 25 5.37 1.62 1.24
C LEU A 25 6.57 2.52 0.95
N CYS A 26 6.87 3.46 1.85
CA CYS A 26 8.06 4.32 1.76
C CYS A 26 9.34 3.49 1.83
N TYR A 27 9.41 2.52 2.75
CA TYR A 27 10.54 1.60 2.86
C TYR A 27 10.77 0.81 1.56
N LEU A 28 9.72 0.20 1.01
CA LEU A 28 9.80 -0.58 -0.23
C LEU A 28 10.24 0.27 -1.43
N ARG A 29 9.72 1.49 -1.55
CA ARG A 29 10.13 2.44 -2.58
C ARG A 29 11.62 2.81 -2.45
N GLY A 30 12.09 3.07 -1.23
CA GLY A 30 13.51 3.33 -0.96
C GLY A 30 14.42 2.17 -1.39
N LEU A 31 13.99 0.92 -1.17
CA LEU A 31 14.71 -0.26 -1.66
C LEU A 31 14.74 -0.36 -3.19
N GLU A 32 13.67 0.01 -3.89
CA GLU A 32 13.64 0.03 -5.36
C GLU A 32 14.50 1.15 -5.95
N GLU A 33 14.47 2.33 -5.34
CA GLU A 33 15.28 3.48 -5.77
C GLU A 33 16.77 3.29 -5.56
N SER A 34 17.19 2.61 -4.47
CA SER A 34 18.59 2.27 -4.24
C SER A 34 19.21 1.38 -5.35
N LYS A 35 18.38 0.83 -6.24
CA LYS A 35 18.80 0.06 -7.42
C LYS A 35 18.95 0.91 -8.69
N GLN A 36 18.60 2.19 -8.65
CA GLN A 36 18.66 3.12 -9.78
C GLN A 36 19.64 4.28 -9.48
N PRO A 37 20.46 4.74 -10.44
CA PRO A 37 21.36 5.87 -10.22
C PRO A 37 20.58 7.16 -9.97
N GLU A 38 20.89 7.85 -8.87
CA GLU A 38 20.22 9.11 -8.49
C GLU A 38 20.59 10.25 -9.44
N THR A 39 19.59 10.82 -10.14
CA THR A 39 19.71 12.09 -10.86
C THR A 39 19.07 13.22 -10.06
N ILE A 40 19.59 14.45 -10.20
CA ILE A 40 19.15 15.64 -9.47
C ILE A 40 17.64 15.94 -9.68
N THR A 41 17.06 15.48 -10.79
CA THR A 41 15.61 15.56 -11.09
C THR A 41 14.75 14.56 -10.30
N ASN A 42 15.33 13.53 -9.68
CA ASN A 42 14.62 12.52 -8.87
C ASN A 42 14.56 12.84 -7.36
N ILE A 43 14.98 14.04 -6.96
CA ILE A 43 14.96 14.49 -5.55
C ILE A 43 13.55 14.98 -5.14
N SER A 44 12.61 15.12 -6.09
CA SER A 44 11.25 15.62 -5.83
C SER A 44 10.37 14.57 -5.14
N ASP A 45 10.04 14.83 -3.87
CA ASP A 45 8.93 14.28 -3.07
C ASP A 45 8.58 12.79 -3.27
N LYS A 46 9.54 11.93 -2.90
CA LYS A 46 9.43 10.46 -2.94
C LYS A 46 8.28 9.88 -2.10
N SER A 47 7.68 10.63 -1.18
CA SER A 47 6.59 10.19 -0.31
C SER A 47 5.29 10.99 -0.47
N ALA A 48 5.26 12.03 -1.32
CA ALA A 48 4.09 12.91 -1.48
C ALA A 48 3.51 12.86 -2.90
N THR A 49 3.51 11.67 -3.52
CA THR A 49 2.88 11.47 -4.82
C THR A 49 1.42 11.04 -4.64
N GLU A 50 0.53 11.51 -5.52
CA GLU A 50 -0.89 11.16 -5.48
C GLU A 50 -1.10 9.65 -5.63
N GLU A 51 -0.23 8.96 -6.37
CA GLU A 51 -0.26 7.51 -6.50
C GLU A 51 0.05 6.80 -5.19
N LEU A 52 1.01 7.29 -4.41
CA LEU A 52 1.35 6.71 -3.11
C LEU A 52 0.21 6.93 -2.12
N TYR A 53 -0.39 8.12 -2.12
CA TYR A 53 -1.56 8.43 -1.30
C TYR A 53 -2.71 7.46 -1.61
N ASN A 54 -3.09 7.32 -2.88
CA ASN A 54 -4.18 6.45 -3.28
C ASN A 54 -3.88 4.98 -2.97
N LEU A 55 -2.63 4.53 -3.15
CA LEU A 55 -2.22 3.18 -2.82
C LEU A 55 -2.30 2.92 -1.31
N ALA A 56 -1.79 3.84 -0.49
CA ALA A 56 -1.85 3.73 0.97
C ALA A 56 -3.30 3.68 1.44
N LEU A 57 -4.17 4.56 0.92
CA LEU A 57 -5.60 4.58 1.23
C LEU A 57 -6.28 3.26 0.88
N HIS A 58 -6.08 2.77 -0.33
CA HIS A 58 -6.65 1.50 -0.81
C HIS A 58 -6.23 0.32 0.07
N LEU A 59 -4.92 0.20 0.35
CA LEU A 59 -4.38 -0.89 1.17
C LEU A 59 -4.85 -0.80 2.62
N THR A 60 -4.96 0.42 3.17
CA THR A 60 -5.48 0.63 4.54
C THR A 60 -6.92 0.16 4.65
N ASN A 61 -7.80 0.64 3.77
CA ASN A 61 -9.21 0.25 3.78
C ASN A 61 -9.37 -1.27 3.60
N LYS A 62 -8.58 -1.86 2.70
CA LYS A 62 -8.60 -3.30 2.47
C LYS A 62 -8.14 -4.08 3.71
N PHE A 63 -7.06 -3.67 4.36
CA PHE A 63 -6.57 -4.33 5.56
C PHE A 63 -7.58 -4.26 6.71
N GLU A 64 -8.12 -3.07 6.96
CA GLU A 64 -9.15 -2.81 7.99
C GLU A 64 -10.46 -3.59 7.72
N THR A 65 -10.81 -3.83 6.45
CA THR A 65 -11.99 -4.62 6.10
C THR A 65 -11.78 -6.12 6.32
N LEU A 66 -10.54 -6.61 6.15
CA LEU A 66 -10.21 -8.02 6.28
C LEU A 66 -9.95 -8.45 7.74
N HIS A 67 -9.63 -7.50 8.62
CA HIS A 67 -9.25 -7.76 10.00
C HIS A 67 -10.18 -7.01 10.96
N GLU A 68 -10.91 -7.75 11.78
CA GLU A 68 -11.64 -7.19 12.91
C GLU A 68 -10.72 -7.17 14.13
N PHE A 69 -10.51 -5.98 14.71
CA PHE A 69 -9.64 -5.82 15.87
C PHE A 69 -10.44 -5.85 17.17
N GLU A 70 -10.58 -7.03 17.78
CA GLU A 70 -11.16 -7.13 19.13
C GLU A 70 -10.20 -6.65 20.24
N LYS A 71 -8.88 -6.68 19.98
CA LYS A 71 -7.82 -6.28 20.93
C LYS A 71 -6.64 -5.63 20.19
N PRO A 72 -5.81 -4.81 20.88
CA PRO A 72 -4.59 -4.26 20.31
C PRO A 72 -3.66 -5.40 19.86
N GLN A 73 -3.34 -5.46 18.57
CA GLN A 73 -2.42 -6.44 18.01
C GLN A 73 -0.99 -6.17 18.51
N ARG A 74 -0.41 -7.11 19.24
CA ARG A 74 1.04 -7.17 19.41
C ARG A 74 1.59 -7.60 18.05
N ASN A 75 2.36 -6.74 17.38
CA ASN A 75 2.96 -6.94 16.05
C ASN A 75 2.10 -6.52 14.84
N LEU A 76 1.26 -5.48 15.00
CA LEU A 76 0.51 -4.89 13.88
C LEU A 76 1.39 -4.56 12.66
N PHE A 77 2.62 -4.09 12.89
CA PHE A 77 3.55 -3.76 11.83
C PHE A 77 3.93 -4.97 10.97
N ASP A 78 4.30 -6.10 11.58
CA ASP A 78 4.71 -7.32 10.86
C ASP A 78 3.56 -7.84 9.98
N GLU A 79 2.33 -7.83 10.51
CA GLU A 79 1.12 -8.24 9.76
C GLU A 79 0.85 -7.31 8.56
N ILE A 80 1.05 -6.01 8.74
CA ILE A 80 0.90 -5.01 7.68
C ILE A 80 2.00 -5.15 6.62
N GLU A 81 3.25 -5.41 7.02
CA GLU A 81 4.36 -5.64 6.10
C GLU A 81 4.07 -6.83 5.17
N ASP A 82 3.72 -7.97 5.74
CA ASP A 82 3.39 -9.19 5.00
C ASP A 82 2.20 -8.97 4.05
N PHE A 83 1.17 -8.27 4.51
CA PHE A 83 0.00 -7.92 3.72
C PHE A 83 0.38 -7.02 2.52
N VAL A 84 1.08 -5.92 2.76
CA VAL A 84 1.47 -4.95 1.72
C VAL A 84 2.34 -5.60 0.66
N LEU A 85 3.32 -6.42 1.06
CA LEU A 85 4.19 -7.17 0.13
C LEU A 85 3.39 -8.12 -0.76
N THR A 86 2.43 -8.84 -0.17
CA THR A 86 1.55 -9.76 -0.89
C THR A 86 0.70 -9.04 -1.92
N GLU A 87 0.09 -7.91 -1.53
CA GLU A 87 -0.76 -7.11 -2.41
C GLU A 87 0.01 -6.49 -3.57
N ILE A 88 1.19 -5.90 -3.31
CA ILE A 88 2.04 -5.32 -4.37
C ILE A 88 2.45 -6.40 -5.38
N LYS A 89 2.83 -7.59 -4.90
CA LYS A 89 3.20 -8.72 -5.78
C LYS A 89 2.01 -9.17 -6.63
N ALA A 90 0.82 -9.23 -6.05
CA ALA A 90 -0.41 -9.58 -6.77
C ALA A 90 -0.76 -8.51 -7.84
N MET A 91 -0.62 -7.22 -7.51
CA MET A 91 -0.85 -6.12 -8.45
C MET A 91 0.13 -6.14 -9.62
N LYS A 92 1.43 -6.34 -9.37
CA LYS A 92 2.47 -6.49 -10.42
C LYS A 92 2.21 -7.70 -11.33
N SER A 93 1.65 -8.78 -10.78
CA SER A 93 1.31 -9.98 -11.55
C SER A 93 0.08 -9.75 -12.45
N LYS A 94 -0.91 -8.98 -11.99
CA LYS A 94 -2.11 -8.61 -12.78
C LYS A 94 -1.80 -7.61 -13.89
N SER A 95 -0.84 -6.71 -13.70
CA SER A 95 -0.41 -5.77 -14.74
C SER A 95 0.44 -6.40 -15.85
N SER A 96 0.98 -7.61 -15.64
CA SER A 96 1.75 -8.36 -16.66
C SER A 96 0.89 -9.16 -17.65
N PHE A 97 -0.45 -9.14 -17.55
CA PHE A 97 -1.34 -9.81 -18.51
C PHE A 97 -2.35 -8.85 -19.16
N PRO A 98 -1.99 -8.19 -20.27
CA PRO A 98 -2.95 -7.68 -21.23
C PRO A 98 -2.99 -8.60 -22.48
N GLY A 99 -4.12 -9.28 -22.71
CA GLY A 99 -4.47 -9.77 -24.05
C GLY A 99 -4.38 -11.27 -24.31
N ALA A 100 -5.50 -11.96 -24.07
CA ALA A 100 -6.06 -13.08 -24.83
C ALA A 100 -7.48 -13.21 -24.22
N ASP A 101 -8.59 -12.80 -24.85
CA ASP A 101 -9.01 -13.16 -26.19
C ASP A 101 -9.98 -12.10 -26.76
N SER A 102 -9.64 -11.59 -27.94
CA SER A 102 -10.62 -11.11 -28.93
C SER A 102 -10.32 -11.85 -30.22
N LYS A 103 -10.89 -13.05 -30.40
CA LYS A 103 -11.13 -13.67 -31.71
C LYS A 103 -12.27 -14.68 -31.61
N GLY A 104 -13.31 -14.49 -32.42
CA GLY A 104 -14.35 -15.48 -32.72
C GLY A 104 -15.73 -14.87 -32.79
#